data_AF-B8R8L6-F1
#
_entry.id   AF-B8R8L6-F1
#
_cell.length_a   1.000
_cell.length_b   1.000
_cell.length_c   1.000
_cell.angle_alpha   90.00
_cell.angle_beta   90.00
_cell.angle_gamma   90.00
#
_symmetry.space_group_name_H-M   'P 1'
#
loop_
_entity.id
_entity.type
_entity.pdbx_description
1 polymer ?
#
loop_
_entity_poly.entity_id
_entity_poly.type
_entity_poly.pdbx_seq_one_letter_code
_entity_poly.pdbx_strand_id
1 'polypeptide(L)'
;MSVLSSIDRKWARLLRGDALARIVQPHAFTREAWDRIVAEQIMPGLIAFARSQEIFRSEREAAEHAFFAEAMLPIYEAGLLQGGVIPQTFLNKDITAVAAAGTAYVVNSIAAVLDVKAWGGGGAGGSAGTTGGNGAGGGYAYSEINVIPGETLLLYVGGGGARSVSGGAGGGGGYTGLFRSTTPLLIAGGGGGGGAGNSTVQGGAGGGGGGTNGESAQNDPTVYGTVDGGDGGTQSAGGAASAQGGIAGSSLQGGTGVAGVAGGAGGTNGGGTGALGGGGGGGYFGGGGGGQINVGSGGGGGSGYVTGTNTVLTGATRSDAPSNNFSNAANIGDADYAGSAGRGGRGFNTGVAASEAGNPGRLVIIW
;
A
#
# COMPACT_ATOMS: atom_id res chain seq x y z
N MET A 1 -0.54 43.03 -23.77
CA MET A 1 0.71 43.13 -22.99
C MET A 1 0.78 41.92 -22.07
N SER A 2 1.50 40.89 -22.51
CA SER A 2 1.40 39.51 -22.01
C SER A 2 2.46 39.19 -20.95
N VAL A 3 2.22 38.08 -20.25
CA VAL A 3 3.06 37.43 -19.22
C VAL A 3 4.55 37.36 -19.59
N LEU A 4 4.86 37.31 -20.88
CA LEU A 4 6.22 37.36 -21.45
C LEU A 4 7.02 38.59 -20.98
N SER A 5 6.38 39.75 -20.80
CA SER A 5 7.06 41.00 -20.37
C SER A 5 7.45 41.04 -18.88
N SER A 6 6.94 40.11 -18.07
CA SER A 6 7.28 40.01 -16.64
C SER A 6 8.42 39.02 -16.38
N ILE A 7 8.50 37.96 -17.20
CA ILE A 7 9.57 36.97 -17.21
C ILE A 7 10.89 37.66 -17.64
N ASP A 8 10.85 38.44 -18.71
CA ASP A 8 12.03 39.10 -19.29
C ASP A 8 12.78 40.01 -18.28
N ARG A 9 12.02 40.77 -17.47
CA ARG A 9 12.60 41.70 -16.50
C ARG A 9 13.24 41.05 -15.27
N LYS A 10 12.85 39.83 -14.92
CA LYS A 10 13.44 39.08 -13.80
C LYS A 10 14.67 38.29 -14.25
N TRP A 11 14.63 37.68 -15.43
CA TRP A 11 15.80 37.03 -16.03
C TRP A 11 16.93 38.03 -16.35
N ALA A 12 16.58 39.24 -16.78
CA ALA A 12 17.54 40.33 -17.02
C ALA A 12 18.30 40.80 -15.76
N ARG A 13 17.80 40.51 -14.54
CA ARG A 13 18.50 40.85 -13.28
C ARG A 13 19.45 39.75 -12.80
N LEU A 14 19.18 38.49 -13.14
CA LEU A 14 20.02 37.35 -12.80
C LEU A 14 21.22 37.20 -13.75
N LEU A 15 21.03 37.55 -15.02
CA LEU A 15 22.09 37.57 -16.02
C LEU A 15 22.76 38.96 -16.04
N ARG A 16 23.77 39.20 -15.19
CA ARG A 16 24.61 40.42 -15.29
C ARG A 16 25.68 40.25 -16.37
N GLY A 17 25.75 41.23 -17.28
CA GLY A 17 26.87 41.46 -18.20
C GLY A 17 26.98 40.45 -19.35
N ASP A 18 27.16 40.94 -20.58
CA ASP A 18 27.48 40.28 -21.87
C ASP A 18 26.76 38.98 -22.32
N ALA A 19 26.26 38.13 -21.43
CA ALA A 19 25.61 36.85 -21.73
C ALA A 19 24.26 37.02 -22.43
N LEU A 20 23.42 37.96 -21.97
CA LEU A 20 22.15 38.28 -22.62
C LEU A 20 22.33 38.89 -24.01
N ALA A 21 23.38 39.71 -24.21
CA ALA A 21 23.69 40.31 -25.50
C ALA A 21 24.11 39.27 -26.56
N ARG A 22 24.63 38.12 -26.13
CA ARG A 22 25.01 37.00 -27.01
C ARG A 22 23.83 36.10 -27.38
N ILE A 23 22.78 36.04 -26.55
CA ILE A 23 21.59 35.20 -26.79
C ILE A 23 20.62 35.88 -27.79
N VAL A 24 20.65 37.21 -27.92
CA VAL A 24 19.70 37.98 -28.75
C VAL A 24 20.17 38.17 -30.20
N GLN A 25 21.35 37.68 -30.60
CA GLN A 25 21.79 37.75 -31.99
C GLN A 25 21.26 36.54 -32.80
N PRO A 26 20.53 36.75 -33.93
CA PRO A 26 19.79 35.71 -34.64
C PRO A 26 20.68 34.86 -35.57
N HIS A 27 21.84 34.44 -35.10
CA HIS A 27 22.69 33.49 -35.83
C HIS A 27 22.54 32.10 -35.22
N ALA A 28 22.38 31.10 -36.09
CA ALA A 28 22.04 29.72 -35.76
C ALA A 28 22.82 29.19 -34.54
N PHE A 29 22.14 29.11 -33.41
CA PHE A 29 22.69 28.51 -32.21
C PHE A 29 22.78 27.00 -32.45
N THR A 30 24.00 26.50 -32.66
CA THR A 30 24.24 25.05 -32.69
C THR A 30 23.94 24.48 -31.32
N ARG A 31 23.40 23.25 -31.26
CA ARG A 31 23.11 22.55 -29.99
C ARG A 31 24.30 22.55 -29.03
N GLU A 32 25.51 22.36 -29.55
CA GLU A 32 26.76 22.39 -28.77
C GLU A 32 27.13 23.76 -28.20
N ALA A 33 26.63 24.86 -28.79
CA ALA A 33 26.81 26.20 -28.25
C ALA A 33 25.80 26.47 -27.12
N TRP A 34 24.57 25.95 -27.27
CA TRP A 34 23.56 26.01 -26.22
C TRP A 34 23.97 25.19 -25.00
N ASP A 35 24.37 23.94 -25.20
CA ASP A 35 24.79 23.04 -24.12
C ASP A 35 25.97 23.62 -23.32
N ARG A 36 26.90 24.29 -24.02
CA ARG A 36 28.04 24.98 -23.38
C ARG A 36 27.63 26.20 -22.58
N ILE A 37 26.70 27.03 -23.07
CA ILE A 37 26.17 28.16 -22.30
C ILE A 37 25.41 27.69 -21.07
N VAL A 38 24.60 26.64 -21.21
CA VAL A 38 23.89 26.05 -20.07
C VAL A 38 24.90 25.54 -19.04
N ALA A 39 25.90 24.75 -19.45
CA ALA A 39 26.88 24.16 -18.56
C ALA A 39 27.81 25.18 -17.89
N GLU A 40 28.30 26.18 -18.63
CA GLU A 40 29.33 27.10 -18.14
C GLU A 40 28.76 28.36 -17.48
N GLN A 41 27.58 28.83 -17.91
CA GLN A 41 27.06 30.12 -17.45
C GLN A 41 25.80 30.00 -16.60
N ILE A 42 24.92 29.04 -16.91
CA ILE A 42 23.63 28.90 -16.22
C ILE A 42 23.76 27.97 -15.02
N MET A 43 24.36 26.78 -15.20
CA MET A 43 24.44 25.76 -14.15
C MET A 43 25.21 26.19 -12.90
N PRO A 44 26.36 26.89 -12.98
CA PRO A 44 27.04 27.36 -11.77
C PRO A 44 26.21 28.36 -10.96
N GLY A 45 25.45 29.23 -11.65
CA GLY A 45 24.51 30.16 -11.01
C GLY A 45 23.33 29.44 -10.36
N LEU A 46 22.81 28.40 -11.02
CA LEU A 46 21.72 27.57 -10.49
C LEU A 46 22.15 26.77 -9.25
N ILE A 47 23.36 26.19 -9.29
CA ILE A 47 23.96 25.45 -8.16
C ILE A 47 24.26 26.40 -6.99
N ALA A 48 24.83 27.58 -7.27
CA ALA A 48 25.08 28.59 -6.24
C ALA A 48 23.78 29.11 -5.63
N PHE A 49 22.74 29.30 -6.44
CA PHE A 49 21.40 29.66 -5.97
C PHE A 49 20.81 28.57 -5.09
N ALA A 50 20.78 27.31 -5.54
CA ALA A 50 20.28 26.17 -4.76
C ALA A 50 21.01 26.03 -3.40
N ARG A 51 22.35 26.19 -3.39
CA ARG A 51 23.15 26.19 -2.16
C ARG A 51 22.88 27.40 -1.26
N SER A 52 22.54 28.55 -1.84
CA SER A 52 22.16 29.74 -1.06
C SER A 52 20.74 29.63 -0.46
N GLN A 53 19.86 28.83 -1.06
CA GLN A 53 18.51 28.55 -0.57
C GLN A 53 18.53 27.57 0.62
N GLU A 54 19.54 26.70 0.73
CA GLU A 54 19.79 25.88 1.94
C GLU A 54 20.06 26.72 3.21
N ILE A 55 20.41 28.00 3.05
CA ILE A 55 20.75 28.92 4.16
C ILE A 55 19.54 29.78 4.62
N PHE A 56 18.45 29.84 3.85
CA PHE A 56 17.28 30.69 4.15
C PHE A 56 16.01 29.87 4.37
N ARG A 57 15.96 29.09 5.46
CA ARG A 57 14.71 28.57 6.03
C ARG A 57 13.94 29.68 6.76
N SER A 58 13.25 30.56 6.03
CA SER A 58 12.15 31.35 6.62
C SER A 58 11.18 31.88 5.56
N GLU A 59 9.98 31.29 5.54
CA GLU A 59 8.67 31.87 5.20
C GLU A 59 8.36 32.41 3.77
N ARG A 60 9.19 32.15 2.74
CA ARG A 60 8.89 32.60 1.35
C ARG A 60 8.76 31.50 0.28
N GLU A 61 8.42 30.28 0.69
CA GLU A 61 8.73 29.07 -0.09
C GLU A 61 7.75 28.69 -1.21
N ALA A 62 6.46 29.03 -1.16
CA ALA A 62 5.50 28.48 -2.14
C ALA A 62 5.64 29.05 -3.58
N ALA A 63 5.86 30.37 -3.72
CA ALA A 63 5.96 31.01 -5.03
C ALA A 63 7.34 30.81 -5.71
N GLU A 64 8.39 30.64 -4.91
CA GLU A 64 9.75 30.45 -5.42
C GLU A 64 9.99 29.00 -5.87
N HIS A 65 9.34 28.02 -5.22
CA HIS A 65 9.37 26.62 -5.65
C HIS A 65 8.62 26.40 -6.97
N ALA A 66 7.45 27.02 -7.14
CA ALA A 66 6.69 26.95 -8.40
C ALA A 66 7.47 27.54 -9.58
N PHE A 67 8.16 28.66 -9.36
CA PHE A 67 9.03 29.28 -10.38
C PHE A 67 10.22 28.38 -10.75
N PHE A 68 10.83 27.71 -9.76
CA PHE A 68 11.96 26.81 -10.01
C PHE A 68 11.52 25.55 -10.76
N ALA A 69 10.33 25.01 -10.47
CA ALA A 69 9.77 23.86 -11.18
C ALA A 69 9.44 24.20 -12.65
N GLU A 70 8.81 25.36 -12.92
CA GLU A 70 8.54 25.82 -14.29
C GLU A 70 9.82 26.10 -15.09
N ALA A 71 10.88 26.61 -14.44
CA ALA A 71 12.15 26.88 -15.11
C ALA A 71 12.98 25.61 -15.38
N MET A 72 12.84 24.58 -14.56
CA MET A 72 13.61 23.33 -14.68
C MET A 72 12.98 22.31 -15.64
N LEU A 73 11.65 22.33 -15.82
CA LEU A 73 10.94 21.37 -16.67
C LEU A 73 11.45 21.36 -18.14
N PRO A 74 11.68 22.50 -18.81
CA PRO A 74 12.18 22.50 -20.19
C PRO A 74 13.63 21.98 -20.30
N ILE A 75 14.45 22.19 -19.26
CA ILE A 75 15.84 21.71 -19.21
C ILE A 75 15.86 20.18 -19.07
N TYR A 76 14.91 19.63 -18.30
CA TYR A 76 14.71 18.20 -18.16
C TYR A 76 14.21 17.55 -19.46
N GLU A 77 13.18 18.10 -20.10
CA GLU A 77 12.65 17.58 -21.38
C GLU A 77 13.70 17.62 -22.50
N ALA A 78 14.65 18.55 -22.44
CA ALA A 78 15.77 18.63 -23.38
C ALA A 78 16.86 17.56 -23.17
N GLY A 79 16.76 16.74 -22.11
CA GLY A 79 17.71 15.65 -21.82
C GLY A 79 19.09 16.14 -21.33
N LEU A 80 19.19 17.40 -20.90
CA LEU A 80 20.45 18.06 -20.54
C LEU A 80 21.01 17.65 -19.15
N LEU A 81 20.23 16.90 -18.37
CA LEU A 81 20.63 16.36 -17.06
C LEU A 81 20.70 14.83 -17.10
N GLN A 82 21.50 14.26 -18.03
CA GLN A 82 21.85 12.85 -17.99
C GLN A 82 23.11 12.64 -17.14
N GLY A 83 22.93 12.11 -15.92
CA GLY A 83 24.04 11.55 -15.12
C GLY A 83 24.33 12.22 -13.77
N GLY A 84 23.58 13.24 -13.35
CA GLY A 84 23.79 13.92 -12.07
C GLY A 84 22.56 13.85 -11.18
N VAL A 85 22.76 13.41 -9.93
CA VAL A 85 21.82 13.41 -8.80
C VAL A 85 20.74 14.50 -8.92
N ILE A 86 19.56 14.12 -9.40
CA ILE A 86 18.38 14.94 -9.17
C ILE A 86 18.15 14.89 -7.65
N PRO A 87 18.06 16.02 -6.95
CA PRO A 87 17.58 16.02 -5.58
C PRO A 87 16.24 15.27 -5.57
N GLN A 88 16.12 14.21 -4.77
CA GLN A 88 14.90 13.39 -4.66
C GLN A 88 13.63 14.21 -4.41
N THR A 89 13.77 15.48 -4.04
CA THR A 89 12.71 16.49 -3.91
C THR A 89 11.94 16.82 -5.20
N PHE A 90 12.34 16.34 -6.39
CA PHE A 90 11.57 16.48 -7.64
C PHE A 90 10.88 15.20 -8.10
N LEU A 91 11.03 14.09 -7.38
CA LEU A 91 10.20 12.92 -7.61
C LEU A 91 8.89 13.11 -6.84
N ASN A 92 7.82 13.35 -7.59
CA ASN A 92 6.44 13.50 -7.13
C ASN A 92 5.83 12.17 -6.63
N LYS A 93 6.59 11.39 -5.87
CA LYS A 93 6.19 10.03 -5.48
C LYS A 93 6.95 9.53 -4.27
N ASP A 94 6.21 9.29 -3.19
CA ASP A 94 6.69 8.55 -2.02
C ASP A 94 6.11 7.14 -2.03
N ILE A 95 6.99 6.18 -1.74
CA ILE A 95 6.64 4.77 -1.69
C ILE A 95 7.03 4.26 -0.30
N THR A 96 6.06 3.78 0.46
CA THR A 96 6.30 3.10 1.74
C THR A 96 5.87 1.64 1.63
N ALA A 97 6.84 0.74 1.76
CA ALA A 97 6.64 -0.71 1.60
C ALA A 97 6.99 -1.51 2.88
N VAL A 98 7.38 -0.84 3.97
CA VAL A 98 7.71 -1.48 5.23
C VAL A 98 6.49 -1.42 6.15
N ALA A 99 6.15 -2.54 6.78
CA ALA A 99 5.11 -2.58 7.80
C ALA A 99 5.41 -1.53 8.87
N ALA A 100 4.49 -0.58 9.03
CA ALA A 100 4.66 0.58 9.88
C ALA A 100 3.32 0.95 10.49
N ALA A 101 3.33 1.34 11.76
CA ALA A 101 2.15 1.78 12.50
C ALA A 101 2.30 3.27 12.79
N GLY A 102 1.45 4.10 12.19
CA GLY A 102 1.33 5.52 12.50
C GLY A 102 2.54 6.37 12.13
N THR A 103 3.20 6.10 11.00
CA THR A 103 4.29 6.96 10.52
C THR A 103 3.74 8.31 10.08
N ALA A 104 4.29 9.40 10.60
CA ALA A 104 3.90 10.75 10.20
C ALA A 104 4.37 11.05 8.78
N TYR A 105 3.46 11.60 7.97
CA TYR A 105 3.72 12.09 6.61
C TYR A 105 3.30 13.55 6.54
N VAL A 106 4.26 14.44 6.25
CA VAL A 106 3.98 15.86 6.07
C VAL A 106 3.69 16.10 4.60
N VAL A 107 2.47 16.55 4.30
CA VAL A 107 2.05 16.88 2.94
C VAL A 107 2.95 18.01 2.40
N ASN A 108 3.43 17.83 1.18
CA ASN A 108 4.23 18.85 0.50
C ASN A 108 3.50 20.21 0.52
N SER A 109 4.22 21.29 0.77
CA SER A 109 3.68 22.65 0.90
C SER A 109 3.02 23.21 -0.36
N ILE A 110 3.11 22.51 -1.51
CA ILE A 110 2.40 22.88 -2.74
C ILE A 110 1.30 21.89 -3.16
N ALA A 111 1.19 20.72 -2.52
CA ALA A 111 0.23 19.70 -2.91
C ALA A 111 -1.14 19.97 -2.29
N ALA A 112 -2.18 20.07 -3.12
CA ALA A 112 -3.58 20.19 -2.69
C ALA A 112 -4.35 18.88 -2.84
N VAL A 113 -3.83 17.94 -3.64
CA VAL A 113 -4.41 16.62 -3.90
C VAL A 113 -3.31 15.59 -3.82
N LEU A 114 -3.60 14.43 -3.22
CA LEU A 114 -2.74 13.26 -3.24
C LEU A 114 -3.44 12.12 -3.99
N ASP A 115 -2.73 11.47 -4.92
CA ASP A 115 -3.16 10.19 -5.47
C ASP A 115 -2.59 9.08 -4.59
N VAL A 116 -3.48 8.36 -3.90
CA VAL A 116 -3.08 7.38 -2.90
C VAL A 116 -3.52 5.99 -3.32
N LYS A 117 -2.57 5.06 -3.40
CA LYS A 117 -2.80 3.64 -3.68
C LYS A 117 -2.36 2.80 -2.49
N ALA A 118 -3.19 1.85 -2.07
CA ALA A 118 -2.89 0.95 -0.96
C ALA A 118 -3.23 -0.50 -1.28
N TRP A 119 -2.40 -1.40 -0.78
CA TRP A 119 -2.65 -2.84 -0.70
C TRP A 119 -2.60 -3.29 0.76
N GLY A 120 -3.62 -4.01 1.22
CA GLY A 120 -3.61 -4.63 2.54
C GLY A 120 -2.58 -5.76 2.64
N GLY A 121 -2.20 -6.14 3.86
CA GLY A 121 -1.35 -7.31 4.10
C GLY A 121 -2.05 -8.62 3.75
N GLY A 122 -1.30 -9.61 3.27
CA GLY A 122 -1.81 -10.95 3.02
C GLY A 122 -1.91 -11.79 4.31
N GLY A 123 -2.88 -12.69 4.39
CA GLY A 123 -2.96 -13.69 5.46
C GLY A 123 -1.96 -14.83 5.25
N ALA A 124 -1.56 -15.51 6.32
CA ALA A 124 -0.66 -16.66 6.23
C ALA A 124 -1.38 -17.97 5.92
N GLY A 125 -0.62 -18.94 5.42
CA GLY A 125 -1.09 -20.31 5.28
C GLY A 125 -1.12 -21.05 6.63
N GLY A 126 -2.13 -21.90 6.80
CA GLY A 126 -2.22 -22.84 7.91
C GLY A 126 -1.27 -24.02 7.76
N SER A 127 -1.09 -24.75 8.86
CA SER A 127 -0.27 -25.96 8.95
C SER A 127 -0.96 -26.94 9.88
N ALA A 128 -1.07 -28.21 9.51
CA ALA A 128 -1.28 -29.33 10.44
C ALA A 128 -1.30 -30.67 9.70
N GLY A 129 -0.48 -31.63 10.16
CA GLY A 129 -0.46 -33.00 9.67
C GLY A 129 0.06 -33.15 8.24
N THR A 130 -0.75 -32.83 7.24
CA THR A 130 -0.43 -33.04 5.83
C THR A 130 -0.78 -31.84 4.92
N THR A 131 -1.94 -31.18 5.08
CA THR A 131 -2.33 -30.09 4.15
C THR A 131 -3.04 -28.92 4.83
N GLY A 132 -2.41 -27.76 4.96
CA GLY A 132 -3.02 -26.55 5.49
C GLY A 132 -3.79 -25.73 4.45
N GLY A 133 -4.71 -24.90 4.90
CA GLY A 133 -5.38 -23.92 4.04
C GLY A 133 -4.44 -22.79 3.64
N ASN A 134 -4.60 -22.25 2.44
CA ASN A 134 -3.87 -21.05 2.02
C ASN A 134 -4.40 -19.81 2.74
N GLY A 135 -3.52 -18.87 3.04
CA GLY A 135 -3.92 -17.51 3.38
C GLY A 135 -4.30 -16.72 2.14
N ALA A 136 -5.15 -15.72 2.33
CA ALA A 136 -5.65 -14.90 1.24
C ALA A 136 -4.87 -13.60 1.04
N GLY A 137 -4.92 -13.04 -0.16
CA GLY A 137 -4.35 -11.74 -0.48
C GLY A 137 -5.12 -10.58 0.15
N GLY A 138 -4.43 -9.45 0.34
CA GLY A 138 -5.02 -8.18 0.72
C GLY A 138 -5.78 -7.50 -0.43
N GLY A 139 -6.70 -6.63 -0.07
CA GLY A 139 -7.46 -5.79 -0.98
C GLY A 139 -6.65 -4.61 -1.52
N TYR A 140 -7.25 -3.90 -2.47
CA TYR A 140 -6.71 -2.69 -3.08
C TYR A 140 -7.66 -1.51 -2.88
N ALA A 141 -7.10 -0.34 -2.56
CA ALA A 141 -7.81 0.92 -2.49
C ALA A 141 -7.03 2.02 -3.22
N TYR A 142 -7.77 2.85 -3.96
CA TYR A 142 -7.29 4.07 -4.60
C TYR A 142 -8.26 5.22 -4.32
N SER A 143 -7.71 6.40 -4.09
CA SER A 143 -8.47 7.65 -3.99
C SER A 143 -7.57 8.84 -4.26
N GLU A 144 -8.16 9.86 -4.87
CA GLU A 144 -7.63 11.22 -4.88
C GLU A 144 -8.11 11.94 -3.61
N ILE A 145 -7.18 12.43 -2.79
CA ILE A 145 -7.49 12.97 -1.46
C ILE A 145 -7.12 14.45 -1.43
N ASN A 146 -8.12 15.30 -1.18
CA ASN A 146 -7.88 16.71 -0.91
C ASN A 146 -7.13 16.86 0.42
N VAL A 147 -6.04 17.63 0.37
CA VAL A 147 -5.16 17.88 1.50
C VAL A 147 -4.88 19.36 1.67
N ILE A 148 -4.50 19.72 2.89
CA ILE A 148 -3.98 21.04 3.21
C ILE A 148 -2.45 20.96 3.11
N PRO A 149 -1.81 21.81 2.30
CA PRO A 149 -0.36 21.80 2.23
C PRO A 149 0.29 22.01 3.60
N GLY A 150 1.29 21.19 3.93
CA GLY A 150 1.95 21.18 5.23
C GLY A 150 1.20 20.44 6.36
N GLU A 151 0.00 19.90 6.11
CA GLU A 151 -0.67 19.08 7.12
C GLU A 151 0.08 17.76 7.36
N THR A 152 -0.07 17.20 8.56
CA THR A 152 0.50 15.89 8.89
C THR A 152 -0.58 14.82 8.84
N LEU A 153 -0.38 13.82 7.99
CA LEU A 153 -1.18 12.61 7.90
C LEU A 153 -0.45 11.44 8.58
N LEU A 154 -1.17 10.37 8.89
CA LEU A 154 -0.63 9.15 9.46
C LEU A 154 -0.73 8.00 8.47
N LEU A 155 0.41 7.35 8.21
CA LEU A 155 0.54 6.21 7.32
C LEU A 155 0.51 4.91 8.15
N TYR A 156 -0.26 3.94 7.68
CA TYR A 156 -0.29 2.58 8.22
C TYR A 156 -0.05 1.60 7.09
N VAL A 157 0.92 0.70 7.26
CA VAL A 157 1.19 -0.38 6.29
C VAL A 157 0.98 -1.71 6.99
N GLY A 158 0.00 -2.47 6.49
CA GLY A 158 -0.41 -3.75 7.08
C GLY A 158 0.72 -4.77 7.06
N GLY A 159 0.93 -5.45 8.18
CA GLY A 159 1.83 -6.59 8.22
C GLY A 159 1.17 -7.80 7.55
N GLY A 160 1.98 -8.67 6.95
CA GLY A 160 1.51 -9.99 6.57
C GLY A 160 1.22 -10.85 7.80
N GLY A 161 0.25 -11.75 7.72
CA GLY A 161 0.01 -12.73 8.78
C GLY A 161 1.23 -13.62 8.97
N ALA A 162 1.50 -14.03 10.21
CA ALA A 162 2.54 -15.01 10.49
C ALA A 162 2.03 -16.43 10.22
N ARG A 163 2.93 -17.31 9.75
CA ARG A 163 2.66 -18.75 9.67
C ARG A 163 2.49 -19.38 11.04
N SER A 164 1.82 -20.53 11.12
CA SER A 164 1.89 -21.36 12.32
C SER A 164 3.20 -22.13 12.41
N VAL A 165 3.71 -22.30 13.64
CA VAL A 165 4.92 -23.09 13.94
C VAL A 165 4.62 -24.48 14.50
N SER A 166 3.38 -24.78 14.88
CA SER A 166 3.03 -25.95 15.70
C SER A 166 1.78 -26.69 15.21
N GLY A 167 1.46 -26.61 13.92
CA GLY A 167 0.27 -27.29 13.38
C GLY A 167 -1.03 -26.56 13.71
N GLY A 168 -1.00 -25.24 13.74
CA GLY A 168 -2.18 -24.38 13.78
C GLY A 168 -2.43 -23.65 12.46
N ALA A 169 -3.50 -22.87 12.45
CA ALA A 169 -3.89 -22.01 11.35
C ALA A 169 -2.99 -20.77 11.23
N GLY A 170 -3.02 -20.13 10.06
CA GLY A 170 -2.31 -18.89 9.79
C GLY A 170 -3.00 -17.67 10.40
N GLY A 171 -2.21 -16.64 10.73
CA GLY A 171 -2.76 -15.33 11.11
C GLY A 171 -3.29 -14.56 9.90
N GLY A 172 -4.26 -13.67 10.12
CA GLY A 172 -4.75 -12.74 9.11
C GLY A 172 -3.77 -11.58 8.86
N GLY A 173 -3.79 -11.00 7.67
CA GLY A 173 -3.03 -9.80 7.32
C GLY A 173 -3.66 -8.52 7.88
N GLY A 174 -2.85 -7.51 8.14
CA GLY A 174 -3.33 -6.20 8.60
C GLY A 174 -3.77 -5.28 7.47
N TYR A 175 -4.47 -4.20 7.82
CA TYR A 175 -4.88 -3.18 6.86
C TYR A 175 -3.73 -2.23 6.51
N THR A 176 -3.80 -1.63 5.33
CA THR A 176 -2.95 -0.48 4.94
C THR A 176 -3.85 0.72 4.73
N GLY A 177 -3.48 1.89 5.25
CA GLY A 177 -4.32 3.08 5.12
C GLY A 177 -3.63 4.40 5.40
N LEU A 178 -4.36 5.47 5.09
CA LEU A 178 -3.98 6.86 5.31
C LEU A 178 -5.04 7.53 6.18
N PHE A 179 -4.59 8.23 7.22
CA PHE A 179 -5.46 8.83 8.22
C PHE A 179 -5.13 10.30 8.45
N ARG A 180 -6.16 11.08 8.74
CA ARG A 180 -6.03 12.41 9.34
C ARG A 180 -6.34 12.26 10.81
N SER A 181 -5.31 12.28 11.66
CA SER A 181 -5.44 11.88 13.06
C SER A 181 -6.05 10.46 13.16
N THR A 182 -7.22 10.30 13.78
CA THR A 182 -7.93 9.02 13.89
C THR A 182 -8.97 8.80 12.79
N THR A 183 -9.21 9.79 11.93
CA THR A 183 -10.21 9.67 10.86
C THR A 183 -9.58 9.01 9.63
N PRO A 184 -10.10 7.85 9.18
CA PRO A 184 -9.59 7.20 7.97
C PRO A 184 -9.93 8.03 6.74
N LEU A 185 -8.99 8.12 5.81
CA LEU A 185 -9.20 8.71 4.48
C LEU A 185 -9.24 7.62 3.40
N LEU A 186 -8.42 6.58 3.59
CA LEU A 186 -8.35 5.40 2.73
C LEU A 186 -7.87 4.19 3.54
N ILE A 187 -8.50 3.04 3.33
CA ILE A 187 -8.12 1.75 3.90
C ILE A 187 -8.25 0.67 2.82
N ALA A 188 -7.18 -0.10 2.63
CA ALA A 188 -7.20 -1.39 1.95
C ALA A 188 -7.20 -2.51 3.01
N GLY A 189 -8.26 -3.34 2.99
CA GLY A 189 -8.41 -4.47 3.92
C GLY A 189 -7.36 -5.57 3.70
N GLY A 190 -6.90 -6.18 4.79
CA GLY A 190 -6.03 -7.35 4.77
C GLY A 190 -6.78 -8.65 4.51
N GLY A 191 -6.06 -9.65 4.04
CA GLY A 191 -6.60 -11.00 3.78
C GLY A 191 -6.66 -11.87 5.03
N GLY A 192 -7.61 -12.79 5.08
CA GLY A 192 -7.74 -13.77 6.16
C GLY A 192 -6.69 -14.89 6.08
N GLY A 193 -6.36 -15.47 7.23
CA GLY A 193 -5.45 -16.61 7.36
C GLY A 193 -6.12 -17.94 7.01
N GLY A 194 -5.34 -18.87 6.48
CA GLY A 194 -5.79 -20.23 6.19
C GLY A 194 -5.93 -21.10 7.43
N GLY A 195 -6.91 -21.98 7.45
CA GLY A 195 -7.19 -22.91 8.55
C GLY A 195 -6.17 -24.06 8.66
N ALA A 196 -6.12 -24.69 9.84
CA ALA A 196 -5.29 -25.87 10.08
C ALA A 196 -5.89 -27.10 9.38
N GLY A 197 -5.06 -27.91 8.73
CA GLY A 197 -5.47 -29.22 8.21
C GLY A 197 -5.44 -30.33 9.26
N ASN A 198 -5.58 -31.57 8.82
CA ASN A 198 -5.13 -32.74 9.58
C ASN A 198 -4.50 -33.74 8.62
N SER A 199 -4.21 -34.98 9.07
CA SER A 199 -3.55 -35.98 8.23
C SER A 199 -4.32 -36.41 6.98
N THR A 200 -5.64 -36.20 6.95
CA THR A 200 -6.54 -36.71 5.90
C THR A 200 -7.33 -35.61 5.20
N VAL A 201 -7.26 -34.37 5.67
CA VAL A 201 -8.17 -33.29 5.27
C VAL A 201 -7.41 -31.96 5.19
N GLN A 202 -7.69 -31.20 4.14
CA GLN A 202 -7.13 -29.86 3.97
C GLN A 202 -7.85 -28.82 4.84
N GLY A 203 -7.10 -27.89 5.42
CA GLY A 203 -7.69 -26.73 6.11
C GLY A 203 -8.37 -25.75 5.14
N GLY A 204 -9.39 -25.03 5.61
CA GLY A 204 -10.11 -24.04 4.80
C GLY A 204 -9.23 -22.87 4.37
N ALA A 205 -9.42 -22.34 3.16
CA ALA A 205 -8.70 -21.15 2.71
C ALA A 205 -9.24 -19.88 3.41
N GLY A 206 -8.35 -18.90 3.64
CA GLY A 206 -8.76 -17.59 4.12
C GLY A 206 -9.59 -16.81 3.09
N GLY A 207 -10.36 -15.83 3.56
CA GLY A 207 -11.11 -14.90 2.71
C GLY A 207 -10.26 -13.72 2.26
N GLY A 208 -10.35 -13.35 0.97
CA GLY A 208 -9.65 -12.20 0.40
C GLY A 208 -10.04 -10.88 1.06
N GLY A 209 -9.06 -9.99 1.25
CA GLY A 209 -9.33 -8.63 1.70
C GLY A 209 -9.93 -7.78 0.59
N GLY A 210 -10.66 -6.72 0.96
CA GLY A 210 -10.85 -5.56 0.09
C GLY A 210 -12.30 -5.18 -0.21
N GLY A 211 -12.48 -4.47 -1.32
CA GLY A 211 -13.76 -3.89 -1.75
C GLY A 211 -14.41 -3.01 -0.68
N THR A 212 -15.73 -2.83 -0.81
CA THR A 212 -16.57 -2.40 0.31
C THR A 212 -16.76 -3.52 1.34
N ASN A 213 -16.69 -4.78 0.90
CA ASN A 213 -16.81 -5.96 1.74
C ASN A 213 -15.63 -6.91 1.49
N GLY A 214 -15.04 -7.41 2.57
CA GLY A 214 -14.13 -8.53 2.49
C GLY A 214 -14.87 -9.82 2.14
N GLU A 215 -14.12 -10.82 1.69
CA GLU A 215 -14.68 -12.12 1.34
C GLU A 215 -14.72 -13.03 2.58
N SER A 216 -15.76 -13.86 2.69
CA SER A 216 -15.80 -14.93 3.68
C SER A 216 -14.76 -16.00 3.36
N ALA A 217 -14.24 -16.67 4.39
CA ALA A 217 -13.37 -17.82 4.22
C ALA A 217 -14.09 -18.99 3.54
N GLN A 218 -13.32 -19.87 2.89
CA GLN A 218 -13.87 -21.06 2.25
C GLN A 218 -13.83 -22.27 3.18
N ASN A 219 -14.90 -23.04 3.06
CA ASN A 219 -14.98 -24.39 3.62
C ASN A 219 -14.46 -25.35 2.55
N ASP A 220 -13.77 -26.41 2.95
CA ASP A 220 -13.59 -27.56 2.06
C ASP A 220 -14.93 -28.34 2.04
N PRO A 221 -15.70 -28.31 0.94
CA PRO A 221 -17.00 -28.96 0.89
C PRO A 221 -16.90 -30.49 0.92
N THR A 222 -15.70 -31.04 0.73
CA THR A 222 -15.49 -32.49 0.64
C THR A 222 -15.44 -33.16 2.01
N VAL A 223 -15.35 -32.39 3.11
CA VAL A 223 -15.13 -32.96 4.44
C VAL A 223 -16.15 -32.50 5.48
N TYR A 224 -17.02 -33.44 5.87
CA TYR A 224 -17.88 -33.47 7.06
C TYR A 224 -18.68 -32.19 7.38
N GLY A 225 -19.66 -31.88 6.54
CA GLY A 225 -20.67 -30.85 6.80
C GLY A 225 -20.15 -29.44 6.54
N THR A 226 -21.00 -28.56 6.04
CA THR A 226 -20.66 -27.15 5.78
C THR A 226 -20.31 -26.45 7.10
N VAL A 227 -19.02 -26.41 7.44
CA VAL A 227 -18.52 -25.68 8.61
C VAL A 227 -18.11 -24.30 8.16
N ASP A 228 -18.96 -23.29 8.38
CA ASP A 228 -18.70 -21.94 7.90
C ASP A 228 -17.40 -21.35 8.45
N GLY A 229 -16.53 -20.91 7.54
CA GLY A 229 -15.38 -20.06 7.85
C GLY A 229 -15.80 -18.73 8.45
N GLY A 230 -14.82 -17.94 8.86
CA GLY A 230 -15.09 -16.57 9.30
C GLY A 230 -15.63 -15.73 8.13
N ASP A 231 -16.64 -14.91 8.40
CA ASP A 231 -17.21 -14.02 7.38
C ASP A 231 -16.31 -12.83 7.08
N GLY A 232 -16.45 -12.28 5.87
CA GLY A 232 -15.79 -11.02 5.51
C GLY A 232 -16.37 -9.81 6.27
N GLY A 233 -15.54 -8.83 6.58
CA GLY A 233 -16.00 -7.54 7.12
C GLY A 233 -16.76 -6.73 6.07
N THR A 234 -17.69 -5.88 6.49
CA THR A 234 -18.42 -4.96 5.60
C THR A 234 -18.04 -3.50 5.89
N GLN A 235 -18.65 -2.52 5.22
CA GLN A 235 -18.47 -1.11 5.58
C GLN A 235 -19.20 -0.66 6.86
N SER A 236 -20.01 -1.53 7.47
CA SER A 236 -20.83 -1.16 8.64
C SER A 236 -20.63 -2.08 9.84
N ALA A 237 -20.04 -3.26 9.66
CA ALA A 237 -19.81 -4.22 10.73
C ALA A 237 -18.61 -5.11 10.44
N GLY A 238 -18.00 -5.63 11.52
CA GLY A 238 -17.02 -6.71 11.42
C GLY A 238 -17.65 -8.01 10.93
N GLY A 239 -16.83 -8.87 10.34
CA GLY A 239 -17.25 -10.19 9.90
C GLY A 239 -17.61 -11.07 11.08
N ALA A 240 -18.72 -11.81 10.96
CA ALA A 240 -19.12 -12.77 11.97
C ALA A 240 -18.06 -13.88 12.13
N ALA A 241 -17.90 -14.34 13.37
CA ALA A 241 -17.11 -15.53 13.62
C ALA A 241 -17.73 -16.77 12.99
N SER A 242 -16.90 -17.76 12.71
CA SER A 242 -17.37 -19.13 12.50
C SER A 242 -18.23 -19.61 13.68
N ALA A 243 -19.29 -20.35 13.39
CA ALA A 243 -20.25 -20.85 14.39
C ALA A 243 -19.62 -21.76 15.46
N GLN A 244 -18.38 -22.20 15.25
CA GLN A 244 -17.65 -23.13 16.11
C GLN A 244 -16.64 -22.44 17.04
N GLY A 245 -16.86 -21.17 17.37
CA GLY A 245 -16.19 -20.49 18.49
C GLY A 245 -15.03 -19.56 18.11
N GLY A 246 -14.97 -19.10 16.85
CA GLY A 246 -14.09 -17.98 16.49
C GLY A 246 -14.53 -16.69 17.19
N ILE A 247 -13.72 -15.64 17.09
CA ILE A 247 -14.10 -14.29 17.51
C ILE A 247 -14.44 -13.46 16.27
N ALA A 248 -15.50 -12.66 16.34
CA ALA A 248 -15.91 -11.78 15.25
C ALA A 248 -14.89 -10.64 15.08
N GLY A 249 -14.79 -10.10 13.86
CA GLY A 249 -14.03 -8.89 13.60
C GLY A 249 -14.72 -7.66 14.21
N SER A 250 -13.98 -6.56 14.30
CA SER A 250 -14.48 -5.25 14.72
C SER A 250 -13.83 -4.15 13.89
N SER A 251 -14.07 -2.88 14.22
CA SER A 251 -13.44 -1.77 13.49
C SER A 251 -11.92 -1.87 13.59
N LEU A 252 -11.23 -1.80 12.45
CA LEU A 252 -9.77 -1.91 12.33
C LEU A 252 -9.15 -3.23 12.78
N GLN A 253 -9.90 -4.20 13.29
CA GLN A 253 -9.37 -5.43 13.88
C GLN A 253 -10.09 -6.67 13.34
N GLY A 254 -9.32 -7.61 12.80
CA GLY A 254 -9.77 -8.94 12.42
C GLY A 254 -9.97 -9.84 13.64
N GLY A 255 -10.94 -10.73 13.53
CA GLY A 255 -11.30 -11.71 14.55
C GLY A 255 -10.24 -12.80 14.72
N THR A 256 -10.11 -13.35 15.93
CA THR A 256 -9.18 -14.45 16.21
C THR A 256 -9.83 -15.80 15.94
N GLY A 257 -9.04 -16.78 15.51
CA GLY A 257 -9.50 -18.17 15.42
C GLY A 257 -9.83 -18.79 16.78
N VAL A 258 -10.51 -19.94 16.77
CA VAL A 258 -10.82 -20.75 17.98
C VAL A 258 -9.57 -21.06 18.80
N ALA A 259 -9.62 -20.77 20.11
CA ALA A 259 -8.54 -21.06 21.05
C ALA A 259 -8.13 -22.55 21.06
N GLY A 260 -6.82 -22.82 21.20
CA GLY A 260 -6.30 -24.18 21.20
C GLY A 260 -4.80 -24.20 20.91
N VAL A 261 -4.39 -24.95 19.88
CA VAL A 261 -3.00 -24.97 19.43
C VAL A 261 -2.60 -23.58 18.96
N ALA A 262 -1.41 -23.13 19.36
CA ALA A 262 -0.87 -21.84 18.92
C ALA A 262 -0.80 -21.78 17.38
N GLY A 263 -1.57 -20.87 16.79
CA GLY A 263 -1.49 -20.56 15.37
C GLY A 263 -0.53 -19.40 15.10
N GLY A 264 -0.59 -18.88 13.89
CA GLY A 264 0.19 -17.73 13.49
C GLY A 264 -0.35 -16.43 14.07
N ALA A 265 0.54 -15.54 14.53
CA ALA A 265 0.18 -14.19 14.93
C ALA A 265 -0.45 -13.40 13.76
N GLY A 266 -1.41 -12.53 14.07
CA GLY A 266 -1.95 -11.57 13.11
C GLY A 266 -0.91 -10.57 12.64
N GLY A 267 -1.05 -10.09 11.41
CA GLY A 267 -0.24 -9.01 10.86
C GLY A 267 -0.47 -7.69 11.62
N THR A 268 0.56 -6.85 11.69
CA THR A 268 0.45 -5.52 12.30
C THR A 268 -0.66 -4.70 11.64
N ASN A 269 -1.27 -3.79 12.41
CA ASN A 269 -2.44 -3.01 11.99
C ASN A 269 -3.66 -3.92 11.75
N GLY A 270 -4.06 -4.66 12.79
CA GLY A 270 -5.39 -5.24 12.84
C GLY A 270 -5.56 -6.67 12.33
N GLY A 271 -4.50 -7.41 12.01
CA GLY A 271 -4.64 -8.82 11.68
C GLY A 271 -5.10 -9.64 12.89
N GLY A 272 -6.00 -10.60 12.68
CA GLY A 272 -6.41 -11.57 13.69
C GLY A 272 -5.39 -12.68 13.87
N THR A 273 -5.16 -13.11 15.11
CA THR A 273 -4.33 -14.29 15.40
C THR A 273 -5.06 -15.56 15.00
N GLY A 274 -4.36 -16.44 14.27
CA GLY A 274 -4.80 -17.79 13.98
C GLY A 274 -4.60 -18.70 15.19
N ALA A 275 -5.38 -19.77 15.26
CA ALA A 275 -5.25 -20.81 16.28
C ALA A 275 -5.65 -22.14 15.66
N LEU A 276 -6.75 -22.77 16.08
CA LEU A 276 -7.27 -23.93 15.36
C LEU A 276 -7.95 -23.51 14.05
N GLY A 277 -8.60 -22.34 14.02
CA GLY A 277 -9.09 -21.67 12.82
C GLY A 277 -8.22 -20.47 12.41
N GLY A 278 -8.33 -20.06 11.15
CA GLY A 278 -7.59 -18.92 10.60
C GLY A 278 -7.99 -17.59 11.23
N GLY A 279 -7.02 -16.67 11.37
CA GLY A 279 -7.31 -15.31 11.83
C GLY A 279 -7.96 -14.46 10.73
N GLY A 280 -8.91 -13.60 11.09
CA GLY A 280 -9.54 -12.66 10.17
C GLY A 280 -8.58 -11.53 9.74
N GLY A 281 -8.76 -10.99 8.54
CA GLY A 281 -8.00 -9.85 8.04
C GLY A 281 -8.45 -8.53 8.68
N GLY A 282 -7.52 -7.60 8.91
CA GLY A 282 -7.83 -6.24 9.33
C GLY A 282 -8.49 -5.43 8.21
N GLY A 283 -9.22 -4.37 8.52
CA GLY A 283 -9.89 -3.54 7.50
C GLY A 283 -10.65 -2.40 8.15
N TYR A 284 -11.43 -1.62 7.41
CA TYR A 284 -12.30 -0.60 8.02
C TYR A 284 -13.21 -1.25 9.07
N PHE A 285 -13.74 -2.43 8.72
CA PHE A 285 -14.08 -3.47 9.67
C PHE A 285 -13.37 -4.77 9.28
N GLY A 286 -12.81 -5.46 10.27
CA GLY A 286 -12.08 -6.70 10.06
C GLY A 286 -13.01 -7.89 9.80
N GLY A 287 -12.47 -8.92 9.15
CA GLY A 287 -13.15 -10.20 8.97
C GLY A 287 -13.22 -11.02 10.25
N GLY A 288 -14.13 -11.98 10.30
CA GLY A 288 -14.28 -12.90 11.44
C GLY A 288 -13.22 -14.00 11.48
N GLY A 289 -12.97 -14.54 12.66
CA GLY A 289 -12.09 -15.68 12.86
C GLY A 289 -12.73 -17.01 12.46
N GLY A 290 -11.90 -17.93 11.95
CA GLY A 290 -12.28 -19.29 11.62
C GLY A 290 -12.52 -20.18 12.85
N GLY A 291 -13.30 -21.23 12.65
CA GLY A 291 -13.72 -22.19 13.66
C GLY A 291 -12.97 -23.52 13.59
N GLN A 292 -13.38 -24.46 14.44
CA GLN A 292 -12.85 -25.82 14.49
C GLN A 292 -13.98 -26.86 14.35
N ILE A 293 -13.85 -27.80 13.41
CA ILE A 293 -14.37 -29.17 13.53
C ILE A 293 -13.39 -30.12 12.87
N ASN A 294 -12.52 -30.78 13.65
CA ASN A 294 -11.51 -31.76 13.19
C ASN A 294 -10.45 -31.24 12.18
N VAL A 295 -10.76 -30.17 11.44
CA VAL A 295 -9.94 -29.26 10.65
C VAL A 295 -10.39 -27.82 10.91
N GLY A 296 -9.45 -26.90 10.81
CA GLY A 296 -9.70 -25.48 10.94
C GLY A 296 -10.28 -24.88 9.67
N SER A 297 -11.31 -24.05 9.80
CA SER A 297 -11.75 -23.17 8.71
C SER A 297 -10.88 -21.90 8.65
N GLY A 298 -10.82 -21.25 7.49
CA GLY A 298 -10.11 -19.98 7.33
C GLY A 298 -10.81 -18.82 8.05
N GLY A 299 -10.08 -17.71 8.22
CA GLY A 299 -10.66 -16.43 8.66
C GLY A 299 -11.11 -15.59 7.46
N GLY A 300 -12.12 -14.74 7.63
CA GLY A 300 -12.61 -13.84 6.59
C GLY A 300 -11.69 -12.65 6.34
N GLY A 301 -11.80 -11.99 5.19
CA GLY A 301 -11.04 -10.79 4.86
C GLY A 301 -11.65 -9.51 5.45
N GLY A 302 -10.84 -8.47 5.63
CA GLY A 302 -11.34 -7.15 6.06
C GLY A 302 -11.86 -6.29 4.90
N SER A 303 -12.76 -5.37 5.21
CA SER A 303 -13.31 -4.40 4.25
C SER A 303 -12.36 -3.22 3.97
N GLY A 304 -12.50 -2.61 2.80
CA GLY A 304 -11.86 -1.33 2.46
C GLY A 304 -12.75 -0.10 2.68
N TYR A 305 -12.13 1.07 2.62
CA TYR A 305 -12.79 2.37 2.80
C TYR A 305 -12.07 3.47 2.03
N VAL A 306 -12.81 4.44 1.51
CA VAL A 306 -12.29 5.61 0.74
C VAL A 306 -13.23 6.80 0.94
N THR A 307 -12.69 8.02 1.08
CA THR A 307 -13.48 9.26 1.25
C THR A 307 -13.26 10.32 0.18
N GLY A 308 -12.28 10.14 -0.69
CA GLY A 308 -11.91 11.16 -1.68
C GLY A 308 -12.70 11.05 -2.99
N THR A 309 -12.13 11.62 -4.04
CA THR A 309 -12.68 11.57 -5.41
C THR A 309 -12.00 10.48 -6.24
N ASN A 310 -12.61 10.14 -7.38
CA ASN A 310 -12.11 9.13 -8.33
C ASN A 310 -11.65 7.86 -7.63
N THR A 311 -12.55 7.22 -6.89
CA THR A 311 -12.18 6.11 -6.02
C THR A 311 -12.26 4.77 -6.73
N VAL A 312 -11.32 3.87 -6.39
CA VAL A 312 -11.38 2.46 -6.78
C VAL A 312 -11.17 1.62 -5.53
N LEU A 313 -12.14 0.75 -5.23
CA LEU A 313 -12.02 -0.28 -4.22
C LEU A 313 -12.16 -1.64 -4.90
N THR A 314 -11.14 -2.48 -4.78
CA THR A 314 -11.15 -3.80 -5.40
C THR A 314 -10.79 -4.85 -4.37
N GLY A 315 -11.68 -5.83 -4.21
CA GLY A 315 -11.40 -7.02 -3.42
C GLY A 315 -10.37 -7.92 -4.11
N ALA A 316 -9.63 -8.70 -3.34
CA ALA A 316 -8.92 -9.84 -3.90
C ALA A 316 -9.99 -10.81 -4.44
N THR A 317 -10.09 -10.93 -5.76
CA THR A 317 -11.15 -11.70 -6.38
C THR A 317 -10.91 -13.19 -6.22
N ARG A 318 -11.96 -13.88 -5.78
CA ARG A 318 -12.12 -15.31 -5.81
C ARG A 318 -11.92 -15.82 -7.24
N SER A 319 -10.91 -16.65 -7.49
CA SER A 319 -11.00 -17.59 -8.61
C SER A 319 -11.77 -18.80 -8.11
N ASP A 320 -12.92 -19.11 -8.70
CA ASP A 320 -13.84 -20.18 -8.27
C ASP A 320 -13.28 -21.62 -8.33
N ALA A 321 -11.98 -21.76 -8.55
CA ALA A 321 -11.30 -23.04 -8.50
C ALA A 321 -11.08 -23.46 -7.04
N PRO A 322 -11.49 -24.69 -6.64
CA PRO A 322 -11.27 -25.26 -5.31
C PRO A 322 -9.78 -25.52 -4.98
N SER A 323 -8.86 -24.97 -5.75
CA SER A 323 -7.43 -25.08 -5.55
C SER A 323 -6.77 -23.70 -5.66
N ASN A 324 -5.90 -23.40 -4.70
CA ASN A 324 -4.63 -22.70 -4.82
C ASN A 324 -4.50 -21.19 -5.21
N ASN A 325 -5.54 -20.44 -5.58
CA ASN A 325 -5.34 -19.04 -6.05
C ASN A 325 -5.79 -17.88 -5.14
N PHE A 326 -6.12 -18.11 -3.86
CA PHE A 326 -6.43 -17.01 -2.92
C PHE A 326 -5.23 -16.14 -2.55
N SER A 327 -4.01 -16.56 -2.90
CA SER A 327 -2.79 -15.87 -2.48
C SER A 327 -2.54 -14.54 -3.19
N ASN A 328 -3.15 -14.27 -4.35
CA ASN A 328 -2.86 -13.02 -5.06
C ASN A 328 -3.57 -11.83 -4.40
N ALA A 329 -2.87 -10.70 -4.25
CA ALA A 329 -3.48 -9.46 -3.84
C ALA A 329 -4.39 -8.89 -4.95
N ALA A 330 -5.25 -7.94 -4.62
CA ALA A 330 -6.02 -7.23 -5.62
C ALA A 330 -5.13 -6.31 -6.50
N ASN A 331 -5.58 -6.06 -7.74
CA ASN A 331 -4.96 -5.11 -8.67
C ASN A 331 -3.45 -5.32 -8.94
N ILE A 332 -3.02 -6.56 -9.18
CA ILE A 332 -1.60 -6.89 -9.44
C ILE A 332 -1.03 -6.35 -10.75
N GLY A 333 -1.89 -5.85 -11.65
CA GLY A 333 -1.48 -5.25 -12.92
C GLY A 333 -1.10 -3.78 -12.82
N ASP A 334 -1.31 -3.13 -11.67
CA ASP A 334 -0.89 -1.76 -11.45
C ASP A 334 0.64 -1.66 -11.49
N ALA A 335 1.17 -0.65 -12.19
CA ALA A 335 2.61 -0.44 -12.32
C ALA A 335 3.31 -0.21 -10.96
N ASP A 336 2.56 0.19 -9.93
CA ASP A 336 3.06 0.42 -8.59
C ASP A 336 2.93 -0.81 -7.68
N TYR A 337 2.32 -1.89 -8.16
CA TYR A 337 2.27 -3.18 -7.47
C TYR A 337 3.68 -3.79 -7.46
N ALA A 338 4.36 -3.74 -6.31
CA ALA A 338 5.74 -4.23 -6.17
C ALA A 338 5.88 -5.77 -6.17
N GLY A 339 5.17 -6.46 -7.06
CA GLY A 339 5.28 -7.89 -7.36
C GLY A 339 4.82 -8.86 -6.28
N SER A 340 4.82 -8.45 -5.00
CA SER A 340 4.53 -9.34 -3.88
C SER A 340 3.73 -8.69 -2.76
N ALA A 341 3.41 -7.40 -2.85
CA ALA A 341 2.65 -6.67 -1.84
C ALA A 341 1.29 -7.35 -1.59
N GLY A 342 0.93 -7.52 -0.32
CA GLY A 342 -0.35 -8.09 0.10
C GLY A 342 -0.60 -9.54 -0.30
N ARG A 343 0.39 -10.25 -0.83
CA ARG A 343 0.21 -11.65 -1.24
C ARG A 343 -0.02 -12.55 -0.02
N GLY A 344 -1.02 -13.43 -0.08
CA GLY A 344 -1.27 -14.46 0.92
C GLY A 344 -0.22 -15.58 0.91
N GLY A 345 0.00 -16.19 2.08
CA GLY A 345 0.93 -17.30 2.27
C GLY A 345 0.33 -18.64 1.87
N ARG A 346 1.16 -19.52 1.30
CA ARG A 346 0.78 -20.90 0.99
C ARG A 346 0.61 -21.73 2.26
N GLY A 347 -0.44 -22.56 2.28
CA GLY A 347 -0.64 -23.60 3.29
C GLY A 347 0.40 -24.72 3.14
N PHE A 348 0.61 -25.48 4.21
CA PHE A 348 1.46 -26.66 4.17
C PHE A 348 0.91 -27.70 3.17
N ASN A 349 1.77 -28.44 2.47
CA ASN A 349 1.40 -29.59 1.65
C ASN A 349 2.49 -30.67 1.73
N THR A 350 2.13 -31.94 1.78
CA THR A 350 3.08 -33.06 1.89
C THR A 350 4.07 -33.05 0.73
N GLY A 351 5.34 -32.76 1.04
CA GLY A 351 6.43 -32.68 0.05
C GLY A 351 6.96 -31.27 -0.21
N VAL A 352 6.35 -30.23 0.37
CA VAL A 352 6.85 -28.85 0.34
C VAL A 352 7.16 -28.38 1.77
N ALA A 353 8.05 -27.40 1.91
CA ALA A 353 8.45 -26.83 3.19
C ALA A 353 7.26 -26.30 4.02
N ALA A 354 7.51 -25.97 5.29
CA ALA A 354 6.54 -25.38 6.22
C ALA A 354 5.69 -24.26 5.59
N SER A 355 4.47 -24.06 6.09
CA SER A 355 3.57 -23.02 5.58
C SER A 355 4.23 -21.64 5.53
N GLU A 356 3.76 -20.79 4.62
CA GLU A 356 4.35 -19.48 4.35
C GLU A 356 3.58 -18.39 5.10
N ALA A 357 4.32 -17.36 5.54
CA ALA A 357 3.73 -16.13 6.01
C ALA A 357 3.09 -15.37 4.84
N GLY A 358 2.12 -14.50 5.14
CA GLY A 358 1.66 -13.52 4.17
C GLY A 358 2.70 -12.41 3.99
N ASN A 359 2.61 -11.71 2.87
CA ASN A 359 3.44 -10.55 2.60
C ASN A 359 2.81 -9.27 3.17
N PRO A 360 3.64 -8.30 3.58
CA PRO A 360 3.15 -6.99 4.02
C PRO A 360 2.43 -6.27 2.89
N GLY A 361 1.57 -5.34 3.28
CA GLY A 361 0.91 -4.41 2.38
C GLY A 361 1.86 -3.38 1.79
N ARG A 362 1.29 -2.39 1.10
CA ARG A 362 2.05 -1.32 0.45
C ARG A 362 1.21 -0.06 0.34
N LEU A 363 1.82 1.09 0.57
CA LEU A 363 1.21 2.40 0.39
C LEU A 363 2.07 3.23 -0.58
N VAL A 364 1.41 3.85 -1.57
CA VAL A 364 2.03 4.73 -2.56
C VAL A 364 1.27 6.05 -2.56
N ILE A 365 2.00 7.15 -2.45
CA ILE A 365 1.47 8.50 -2.45
C ILE A 365 2.16 9.27 -3.57
N ILE A 366 1.37 9.91 -4.44
CA ILE A 366 1.81 10.73 -5.56
C ILE A 366 1.17 12.11 -5.38
N TRP A 367 1.89 13.19 -5.70
CA TRP A 367 1.41 14.58 -5.51
C TRP A 367 1.95 15.54 -6.57
#